data_AF-A0A6B0XXP9-F1
#
_entry.id   AF-A0A6B0XXP9-F1
#
_cell.length_a   1.000
_cell.length_b   1.000
_cell.length_c   1.000
_cell.angle_alpha   90.00
_cell.angle_beta   90.00
_cell.angle_gamma   90.00
#
_symmetry.space_group_name_H-M   'P 1'
#
loop_
_entity.id
_entity.type
_entity.pdbx_description
1 polymer ?
#
loop_
_entity_poly.entity_id
_entity_poly.type
_entity_poly.pdbx_seq_one_letter_code
_entity_poly.pdbx_strand_id
1 'polypeptide(L)'
;MGRLLGGVALLTLALFVVWGAVRSGADPLALRTLVALFIAAGLPAAGGGLLLARHFGVGRRIEHRRDQLRRDTLEAEVLKMAGRHGGRLTAVEVAGELAVPTTTAEEILNELMAREMAEIEITDSGLLVYDFHDVRRLSEKESARGLLES
;
A
#
# COMPACT_ATOMS: atom_id res chain seq x y z
N MET A 1 23.48 -7.08 -8.32
CA MET A 1 24.17 -7.74 -9.45
C MET A 1 24.28 -9.26 -9.33
N GLY A 2 24.78 -9.84 -8.23
CA GLY A 2 25.08 -11.29 -8.17
C GLY A 2 23.91 -12.27 -8.40
N ARG A 3 22.67 -11.83 -8.18
CA ARG A 3 21.47 -12.69 -8.32
C ARG A 3 20.95 -12.81 -9.77
N LEU A 4 21.19 -11.80 -10.61
CA LEU A 4 20.91 -11.87 -12.05
C LEU A 4 21.91 -12.80 -12.75
N LEU A 5 23.18 -12.72 -12.35
CA LEU A 5 24.22 -13.65 -12.77
C LEU A 5 23.87 -15.10 -12.41
N GLY A 6 23.32 -15.34 -11.20
CA GLY A 6 22.86 -16.67 -10.80
C GLY A 6 21.70 -17.20 -11.65
N GLY A 7 20.69 -16.37 -11.93
CA GLY A 7 19.56 -16.77 -12.79
C GLY A 7 19.98 -17.05 -14.23
N VAL A 8 20.85 -16.21 -14.81
CA VAL A 8 21.38 -16.40 -16.16
C VAL A 8 22.26 -17.66 -16.23
N ALA A 9 23.14 -17.87 -15.24
CA ALA A 9 23.99 -19.06 -15.17
C ALA A 9 23.18 -20.37 -15.12
N LEU A 10 22.07 -20.38 -14.36
CA LEU A 10 21.18 -21.53 -14.27
C LEU A 10 20.41 -21.79 -15.57
N LEU A 11 19.94 -20.75 -16.25
CA LEU A 11 19.28 -20.88 -17.56
C LEU A 11 20.26 -21.38 -18.63
N THR A 12 21.50 -20.89 -18.63
CA THR A 12 22.54 -21.40 -19.55
C THR A 12 22.91 -22.85 -19.25
N LEU A 13 22.97 -23.24 -17.97
CA LEU A 13 23.22 -24.63 -17.58
C LEU A 13 22.09 -25.55 -18.06
N ALA A 14 20.83 -25.13 -17.89
CA ALA A 14 19.67 -25.87 -18.38
C ALA A 14 19.68 -26.02 -19.90
N LEU A 15 20.01 -24.95 -20.64
CA LEU A 15 20.12 -24.97 -22.10
C LEU A 15 21.24 -25.92 -22.56
N PHE A 16 22.38 -25.92 -21.86
CA PHE A 16 23.52 -26.78 -22.16
C PHE A 16 23.20 -28.27 -21.93
N VAL A 17 22.47 -28.59 -20.87
CA VAL A 17 22.01 -29.95 -20.58
C VAL A 17 21.05 -30.46 -21.65
N VAL A 18 20.08 -29.64 -22.07
CA VAL A 18 19.14 -29.98 -23.15
C VAL A 18 19.88 -30.19 -24.47
N TRP A 19 20.82 -29.30 -24.80
CA TRP A 19 21.65 -29.41 -26.00
C TRP A 19 22.49 -30.70 -26.00
N GLY A 20 23.08 -31.05 -24.86
CA GLY A 20 23.86 -32.27 -24.68
C GLY A 20 23.01 -33.54 -24.88
N ALA A 21 21.80 -33.57 -24.32
CA ALA A 21 20.88 -34.71 -24.46
C ALA A 21 20.41 -34.91 -25.91
N VAL A 22 20.12 -33.83 -26.63
CA VAL A 22 19.75 -33.88 -28.06
C VAL A 22 20.90 -34.41 -28.92
N ARG A 23 22.15 -34.08 -28.57
CA ARG A 23 23.33 -34.53 -29.33
C ARG A 23 23.82 -35.93 -28.96
N SER A 24 23.49 -36.45 -27.77
CA SER A 24 23.96 -37.76 -27.30
C SER A 24 23.12 -38.94 -27.80
N GLY A 25 22.05 -38.72 -28.58
CA GLY A 25 21.16 -39.79 -29.06
C GLY A 25 20.43 -40.52 -27.92
N ALA A 26 20.27 -39.87 -26.77
CA ALA A 26 19.61 -40.46 -25.61
C ALA A 26 18.09 -40.53 -25.85
N ASP A 27 17.46 -41.66 -25.47
CA ASP A 27 16.02 -41.83 -25.59
C ASP A 27 15.30 -40.76 -24.74
N PRO A 28 14.57 -39.82 -25.39
CA PRO A 28 14.02 -38.65 -24.70
C PRO A 28 12.86 -39.00 -23.76
N LEU A 29 12.29 -40.20 -23.90
CA LEU A 29 11.24 -40.73 -23.02
C LEU A 29 11.78 -41.64 -21.90
N ALA A 30 13.09 -41.90 -21.83
CA ALA A 30 13.63 -42.68 -20.73
C ALA A 30 13.42 -41.93 -19.40
N LEU A 31 12.79 -42.60 -18.44
CA LEU A 31 12.49 -42.04 -17.11
C LEU A 31 13.74 -41.42 -16.44
N ARG A 32 14.92 -42.00 -16.69
CA ARG A 32 16.22 -41.50 -16.19
C ARG A 32 16.58 -40.12 -16.76
N THR A 33 16.30 -39.87 -18.03
CA THR A 33 16.55 -38.58 -18.70
C THR A 33 15.60 -37.50 -18.20
N LEU A 34 14.33 -37.86 -17.98
CA LEU A 34 13.32 -36.98 -17.39
C LEU A 34 13.66 -36.56 -15.97
N VAL A 35 14.06 -37.52 -15.11
CA VAL A 35 14.46 -37.23 -13.73
C VAL A 35 15.72 -36.36 -13.69
N ALA A 36 16.71 -36.65 -14.54
CA ALA A 36 17.92 -35.83 -14.65
C ALA A 36 17.61 -34.40 -15.10
N LEU A 37 16.72 -34.22 -16.08
CA LEU A 37 16.32 -32.90 -16.58
C LEU A 37 15.53 -32.11 -15.52
N PHE A 38 14.63 -32.78 -14.80
CA PHE A 38 13.83 -32.14 -13.76
C PHE A 38 14.69 -31.65 -12.58
N ILE A 39 15.69 -32.43 -12.18
CA ILE A 39 16.62 -32.05 -11.11
C ILE A 39 17.59 -30.97 -11.59
N ALA A 40 18.13 -31.10 -12.81
CA ALA A 40 19.15 -30.18 -13.32
C ALA A 40 18.59 -28.84 -13.80
N ALA A 41 17.35 -28.80 -14.30
CA ALA A 41 16.75 -27.59 -14.87
C ALA A 41 15.52 -27.11 -14.10
N GLY A 42 14.67 -28.03 -13.62
CA GLY A 42 13.43 -27.69 -12.92
C GLY A 42 13.66 -27.02 -11.57
N LEU A 43 14.52 -27.61 -10.72
CA LEU A 43 14.86 -27.05 -9.41
C LEU A 43 15.49 -25.65 -9.51
N PRO A 44 16.48 -25.42 -10.40
CA PRO A 44 17.04 -24.09 -10.60
C PRO A 44 16.05 -23.07 -11.19
N ALA A 45 15.23 -23.46 -12.15
CA ALA A 45 14.23 -22.57 -12.75
C ALA A 45 13.16 -22.17 -11.73
N ALA A 46 12.69 -23.12 -10.92
CA ALA A 46 11.74 -22.86 -9.85
C ALA A 46 12.36 -21.96 -8.75
N GLY A 47 13.59 -22.24 -8.33
CA GLY A 47 14.31 -21.43 -7.35
C GLY A 47 14.59 -20.01 -7.83
N GLY A 48 15.04 -19.87 -9.08
CA GLY A 48 15.30 -18.57 -9.72
C GLY A 48 14.02 -17.75 -9.89
N GLY A 49 12.94 -18.36 -10.37
CA GLY A 49 11.63 -17.71 -10.51
C GLY A 49 11.04 -17.26 -9.17
N LEU A 50 11.11 -18.10 -8.13
CA LEU A 50 10.60 -17.77 -6.80
C LEU A 50 11.38 -16.62 -6.14
N LEU A 51 12.71 -16.58 -6.32
CA LEU A 51 13.55 -15.48 -5.83
C LEU A 51 13.25 -14.17 -6.56
N LEU A 52 13.05 -14.22 -7.87
CA LEU A 52 12.72 -13.03 -8.66
C LEU A 52 11.34 -12.47 -8.26
N ALA A 53 10.33 -13.35 -8.15
CA ALA A 53 8.98 -12.98 -7.73
C ALA A 53 8.96 -12.35 -6.33
N ARG A 54 9.76 -12.89 -5.39
CA ARG A 54 9.92 -12.30 -4.05
C ARG A 54 10.60 -10.93 -4.08
N HIS A 55 11.58 -10.71 -4.97
CA HIS A 55 12.27 -9.41 -5.04
C HIS A 55 11.38 -8.30 -5.63
N PHE A 56 10.68 -8.57 -6.75
CA PHE A 56 9.75 -7.62 -7.35
C PHE A 56 8.46 -7.41 -6.53
N GLY A 57 8.08 -8.38 -5.70
CA GLY A 57 6.94 -8.28 -4.79
C GLY A 57 7.22 -7.47 -3.51
N VAL A 58 8.48 -7.28 -3.13
CA VAL A 58 8.86 -6.47 -1.95
C VAL A 58 8.76 -4.97 -2.26
N GLY A 59 9.15 -4.53 -3.46
CA GLY A 59 9.01 -3.12 -3.88
C GLY A 59 7.56 -2.64 -3.85
N ARG A 60 6.66 -3.42 -4.46
CA ARG A 60 5.21 -3.14 -4.45
C ARG A 60 4.61 -3.12 -3.04
N ARG A 61 5.04 -4.02 -2.15
CA ARG A 61 4.59 -4.02 -0.74
C ARG A 61 5.05 -2.77 0.02
N ILE A 62 6.27 -2.30 -0.25
CA ILE A 62 6.79 -1.08 0.39
C ILE A 62 6.05 0.16 -0.13
N GLU A 63 5.79 0.24 -1.43
CA GLU A 63 5.05 1.35 -2.04
C GLU A 63 3.62 1.47 -1.48
N HIS A 64 2.87 0.36 -1.48
CA HIS A 64 1.53 0.33 -0.86
C HIS A 64 1.55 0.73 0.60
N ARG A 65 2.56 0.31 1.37
CA ARG A 65 2.69 0.69 2.78
C ARG A 65 2.97 2.18 2.95
N ARG A 66 3.77 2.79 2.07
CA ARG A 66 4.05 4.23 2.12
C ARG A 66 2.81 5.05 1.78
N ASP A 67 2.01 4.60 0.83
CA ASP A 67 0.78 5.29 0.46
C ASP A 67 -0.28 5.17 1.56
N GLN A 68 -0.38 4.02 2.22
CA GLN A 68 -1.19 3.85 3.43
C GLN A 68 -0.77 4.81 4.53
N LEU A 69 0.52 4.84 4.89
CA LEU A 69 1.04 5.74 5.93
C LEU A 69 0.78 7.23 5.61
N ARG A 70 0.89 7.62 4.33
CA ARG A 70 0.57 8.99 3.90
C ARG A 70 -0.91 9.31 4.11
N ARG A 71 -1.81 8.39 3.75
CA ARG A 71 -3.25 8.54 3.96
C ARG A 71 -3.58 8.64 5.45
N ASP A 72 -3.04 7.74 6.26
CA ASP A 72 -3.23 7.74 7.72
C ASP A 72 -2.76 9.08 8.34
N THR A 73 -1.64 9.62 7.82
CA THR A 73 -1.12 10.92 8.27
C THR A 73 -2.07 12.07 7.91
N LEU A 74 -2.61 12.07 6.69
CA LEU A 74 -3.56 13.10 6.25
C LEU A 74 -4.87 13.02 7.04
N GLU A 75 -5.38 11.83 7.29
CA GLU A 75 -6.59 11.61 8.09
C GLU A 75 -6.41 12.17 9.52
N ALA A 76 -5.27 11.89 10.14
CA ALA A 76 -4.95 12.41 11.47
C ALA A 76 -4.88 13.95 11.50
N GLU A 77 -4.30 14.58 10.47
CA GLU A 77 -4.27 16.03 10.35
C GLU A 77 -5.67 16.63 10.11
N VAL A 78 -6.54 15.97 9.34
CA VAL A 78 -7.95 16.39 9.18
C VAL A 78 -8.70 16.34 10.52
N LEU A 79 -8.54 15.29 11.31
CA LEU A 79 -9.17 15.18 12.63
C LEU A 79 -8.65 16.26 13.59
N LYS A 80 -7.35 16.55 13.56
CA LYS A 80 -6.74 17.64 14.34
C LYS A 80 -7.23 19.01 13.89
N MET A 81 -7.37 19.21 12.58
CA MET A 81 -7.96 20.41 12.00
C MET A 81 -9.42 20.55 12.45
N ALA A 82 -10.20 19.47 12.47
CA ALA A 82 -11.57 19.48 12.97
C ALA A 82 -11.62 19.95 14.42
N GLY A 83 -10.71 19.50 15.28
CA GLY A 83 -10.61 19.98 16.66
C GLY A 83 -10.33 21.48 16.78
N ARG A 84 -9.53 22.05 15.87
CA ARG A 84 -9.20 23.48 15.85
C ARG A 84 -10.34 24.35 15.31
N HIS A 85 -11.12 23.83 14.36
CA HIS A 85 -12.24 24.54 13.71
C HIS A 85 -13.59 24.25 14.38
N GLY A 86 -13.60 23.82 15.64
CA GLY A 86 -14.84 23.57 16.39
C GLY A 86 -15.68 22.42 15.85
N GLY A 87 -15.03 21.47 15.18
CA GLY A 87 -15.57 20.24 14.65
C GLY A 87 -16.33 20.36 13.34
N ARG A 88 -16.31 21.51 12.67
CA ARG A 88 -16.96 21.67 11.36
C ARG A 88 -15.93 21.99 10.30
N LEU A 89 -15.95 21.24 9.20
CA LEU A 89 -15.00 21.40 8.11
C LEU A 89 -15.68 21.25 6.76
N THR A 90 -15.25 22.05 5.79
CA THR A 90 -15.58 21.89 4.39
C THR A 90 -14.40 21.31 3.62
N ALA A 91 -14.67 20.70 2.47
CA ALA A 91 -13.61 20.20 1.59
C ALA A 91 -12.63 21.29 1.14
N VAL A 92 -13.11 22.53 0.98
CA VAL A 92 -12.29 23.68 0.57
C VAL A 92 -11.34 24.11 1.67
N GLU A 93 -11.81 24.16 2.92
CA GLU A 93 -10.96 24.47 4.07
C GLU A 93 -9.87 23.42 4.25
N VAL A 94 -10.22 22.14 4.16
CA VAL A 94 -9.26 21.03 4.26
C VAL A 94 -8.23 21.07 3.12
N ALA A 95 -8.69 21.31 1.88
CA ALA A 95 -7.81 21.44 0.72
C ALA A 95 -6.83 22.61 0.89
N GLY A 96 -7.31 23.74 1.40
CA GLY A 96 -6.52 24.95 1.63
C GLY A 96 -5.47 24.78 2.73
N GLU A 97 -5.84 24.20 3.87
CA GLU A 97 -4.93 24.08 5.02
C GLU A 97 -3.92 22.93 4.85
N LEU A 98 -4.33 21.81 4.24
CA LEU A 98 -3.45 20.65 4.01
C LEU A 98 -2.70 20.70 2.66
N ALA A 99 -2.95 21.73 1.85
CA ALA A 99 -2.37 21.90 0.51
C ALA A 99 -2.58 20.64 -0.39
N VAL A 100 -3.78 20.07 -0.34
CA VAL A 100 -4.19 18.91 -1.14
C VAL A 100 -5.27 19.29 -2.16
N PRO A 101 -5.43 18.54 -3.26
CA PRO A 101 -6.55 18.75 -4.19
C PRO A 101 -7.90 18.62 -3.48
N THR A 102 -8.87 19.44 -3.86
CA THR A 102 -10.23 19.42 -3.29
C THR A 102 -10.88 18.04 -3.41
N THR A 103 -10.68 17.33 -4.51
CA THR A 103 -11.17 15.95 -4.68
C THR A 103 -10.59 14.98 -3.66
N THR A 104 -9.31 15.12 -3.30
CA THR A 104 -8.67 14.30 -2.27
C THR A 104 -9.18 14.66 -0.87
N ALA A 105 -9.42 15.95 -0.60
CA ALA A 105 -10.05 16.38 0.64
C ALA A 105 -11.47 15.81 0.79
N GLU A 106 -12.29 15.86 -0.27
CA GLU A 106 -13.62 15.24 -0.32
C GLU A 106 -13.56 13.73 -0.08
N GLU A 107 -12.63 13.02 -0.73
CA GLU A 107 -12.43 11.59 -0.52
C GLU A 107 -12.13 11.25 0.95
N ILE A 108 -11.22 12.00 1.59
CA ILE A 108 -10.85 11.78 2.99
C ILE A 108 -12.04 12.07 3.93
N LEU A 109 -12.77 13.18 3.69
CA LEU A 109 -13.95 13.53 4.47
C LEU A 109 -15.07 12.50 4.32
N ASN A 110 -15.27 11.99 3.11
CA ASN A 110 -16.24 10.92 2.84
C ASN A 110 -15.84 9.60 3.49
N GLU A 111 -14.55 9.27 3.53
CA GLU A 111 -14.03 8.07 4.22
C GLU A 111 -14.24 8.18 5.75
N LEU A 112 -14.01 9.36 6.31
CA LEU A 112 -14.29 9.65 7.73
C LEU A 112 -15.79 9.58 8.05
N MET A 113 -16.65 10.10 7.16
CA MET A 113 -18.10 9.97 7.25
C MET A 113 -18.54 8.49 7.17
N ALA A 114 -17.97 7.72 6.25
CA ALA A 114 -18.27 6.30 6.10
C ALA A 114 -17.88 5.46 7.33
N ARG A 115 -16.94 5.96 8.13
CA ARG A 115 -16.50 5.39 9.41
C ARG A 115 -17.27 5.96 10.61
N GLU A 116 -18.37 6.67 10.36
CA GLU A 116 -19.23 7.30 11.36
C GLU A 116 -18.50 8.33 12.26
N MET A 117 -17.38 8.89 11.78
CA MET A 117 -16.62 9.92 12.50
C MET A 117 -17.09 11.34 12.21
N ALA A 118 -17.85 11.53 11.13
CA ALA A 118 -18.41 12.80 10.71
C ALA A 118 -19.80 12.61 10.11
N GLU A 119 -20.66 13.60 10.26
CA GLU A 119 -21.96 13.69 9.58
C GLU A 119 -21.93 14.82 8.55
N ILE A 120 -22.62 14.65 7.43
CA ILE A 120 -22.71 15.69 6.40
C ILE A 120 -23.98 16.52 6.60
N GLU A 121 -23.80 17.83 6.71
CA GLU A 121 -24.85 18.82 6.83
C GLU A 121 -24.80 19.72 5.60
N ILE A 122 -25.96 19.98 5.00
CA ILE A 122 -26.09 20.95 3.92
C ILE A 122 -26.65 22.23 4.55
N THR A 123 -25.89 23.30 4.51
CA THR A 123 -26.34 24.60 5.03
C THR A 123 -27.47 25.16 4.19
N ASP A 124 -28.20 26.14 4.73
CA ASP A 124 -29.25 26.88 3.98
C ASP A 124 -28.69 27.58 2.72
N SER A 125 -27.38 27.82 2.66
CA SER A 125 -26.66 28.35 1.50
C SER A 125 -26.25 27.29 0.48
N GLY A 126 -26.56 26.01 0.71
CA GLY A 126 -26.21 24.89 -0.15
C GLY A 126 -24.76 24.41 -0.04
N LEU A 127 -24.05 24.79 1.02
CA LEU A 127 -22.67 24.38 1.26
C LEU A 127 -22.66 23.05 2.02
N LEU A 128 -21.86 22.09 1.55
CA LEU A 128 -21.65 20.83 2.26
C LEU A 128 -20.60 21.04 3.37
N VAL A 129 -21.01 20.77 4.60
CA VAL A 129 -20.21 20.88 5.81
C VAL A 129 -20.18 19.52 6.49
N TYR A 130 -19.00 19.07 6.91
CA TYR A 130 -18.82 17.84 7.68
C TYR A 130 -18.71 18.20 9.17
N ASP A 131 -19.61 17.69 10.01
CA ASP A 131 -19.63 17.87 11.48
C ASP A 131 -19.05 16.64 12.19
N PHE A 132 -17.95 16.85 12.91
CA PHE A 132 -17.20 15.88 13.71
C PHE A 132 -17.61 15.96 15.18
N HIS A 133 -18.80 15.44 15.50
CA HIS A 133 -19.38 15.54 16.84
C HIS A 133 -18.50 14.96 17.97
N ASP A 134 -17.76 13.89 17.72
CA ASP A 134 -16.91 13.25 18.75
C ASP A 134 -15.65 14.07 19.04
N VAL A 135 -15.06 14.69 18.02
CA VAL A 135 -13.89 15.56 18.17
C VAL A 135 -14.25 16.81 18.97
N ARG A 136 -15.46 17.36 18.78
CA ARG A 136 -15.99 18.49 19.56
C ARG A 136 -16.03 18.17 21.04
N ARG A 137 -16.60 17.01 21.42
CA ARG A 137 -16.70 16.59 22.83
C ARG A 137 -15.34 16.34 23.50
N LEU A 138 -14.35 15.90 22.72
CA LEU A 138 -12.98 15.72 23.22
C LEU A 138 -12.29 17.06 23.50
N SER A 139 -12.43 18.04 22.60
CA SER A 139 -11.86 19.38 22.78
C SER A 139 -12.46 20.14 23.98
N GLU A 140 -13.78 20.00 24.22
CA GLU A 140 -14.46 20.64 25.36
C GLU A 140 -13.92 20.14 26.71
N LYS A 141 -13.64 18.84 26.84
CA LYS A 141 -13.08 18.24 28.05
C LYS A 141 -11.65 18.71 28.36
N GLU A 142 -10.86 19.01 27.33
CA GLU A 142 -9.51 19.55 27.49
C GLU A 142 -9.55 21.01 27.98
N SER A 143 -10.49 21.81 27.46
CA SER A 143 -10.70 23.20 27.90
C SER A 143 -11.24 23.32 29.34
N ALA A 144 -12.01 22.32 29.81
CA ALA A 144 -12.65 22.34 31.12
C ALA A 144 -11.68 22.17 32.32
N ARG A 145 -10.41 21.80 32.08
CA ARG A 145 -9.40 21.62 33.16
C ARG A 145 -8.59 22.87 33.50
N GLY A 146 -8.78 23.99 32.80
CA GLY A 146 -7.97 25.21 32.98
C GLY A 146 -8.36 26.15 34.12
N LEU A 147 -9.39 25.86 34.93
CA LEU A 147 -9.91 26.77 35.96
C LEU A 147 -9.46 26.45 37.40
N LEU A 148 -8.49 25.55 37.59
CA LEU A 148 -7.94 25.23 38.92
C LEU A 148 -6.54 25.84 39.17
N GLU A 149 -6.02 26.64 38.24
CA GLU A 149 -4.83 27.48 38.46
C GLU A 149 -5.23 28.96 38.40
N SER A 150 -5.79 29.46 39.50
CA SER A 150 -5.91 30.90 39.80
C SER A 150 -5.67 31.13 41.27
#